data_AF-A0A927RVP3-F1
#
_entry.id   AF-A0A927RVP3-F1
#
_cell.length_a   1.000
_cell.length_b   1.000
_cell.length_c   1.000
_cell.angle_alpha   90.00
_cell.angle_beta   90.00
_cell.angle_gamma   90.00
#
_symmetry.space_group_name_H-M   'P 1'
#
loop_
_entity.id
_entity.type
_entity.pdbx_description
1 polymer ?
#
loop_
_entity_poly.entity_id
_entity_poly.type
_entity_poly.pdbx_seq_one_letter_code
_entity_poly.pdbx_strand_id
1 'polypeptide(L)'
;MKKNIVREIFLLSLTALMSFAVFGSLKALIVTAEPSTVYVKSTGKDYGKGTESAPYRTVERALEKVVDGGTIVLQDTVALTEWTVHEKTVTITGETLDATALSSLQIYDNVTFTDINIVVNTDEYICANGYTVVMGEGVSLSNAVDVYGGGHDGTTVPGTSLTLLSGTYRCVYGGSLRGTVDGDTHLTVGGAVNANIDTTNHDGAQYFFGGGYSDKITGSTYLHFGGNAKSIHLFGGSNDGNSTIGYSTNLTVTGGTSMSMYGGNRNVDAGCDANAVVTGGTFEQVFGGNERASLTGNVDLRVIGGTITRRIYGGCYNDTSGVSFSSNYAVSGNIDLTIGSGASITYGYDGNDLSVYAHSRHSTNSPSESANLIFADAAVYANYDNSALKLKAQDTTMKFFIGSLSVADEIHYYRYSTDNNVITQSCAVCGNLSATATVSISNEALQYTGERITPVSITYSDDWEYDELMVSYENNIEEGTASYIVSAESILLTDTFAIRKAPIVLGGSVRLSAPAGLRFQSKVSETLVK
;
A
#
# COMPACT_ATOMS: atom_id res chain seq x y z
N MET A 1 96.79 -63.19 8.89
CA MET A 1 95.71 -63.87 9.63
C MET A 1 94.51 -62.92 9.75
N LYS A 2 93.28 -63.46 9.81
CA LYS A 2 92.06 -63.01 10.53
C LYS A 2 92.00 -61.56 11.08
N LYS A 3 90.88 -60.81 11.04
CA LYS A 3 89.50 -61.01 10.52
C LYS A 3 88.69 -59.71 10.77
N ASN A 4 87.70 -59.39 9.91
CA ASN A 4 86.36 -58.82 10.25
C ASN A 4 86.25 -57.34 10.78
N ILE A 5 85.13 -56.58 10.67
CA ILE A 5 83.84 -56.70 9.94
C ILE A 5 83.14 -55.31 9.79
N VAL A 6 82.59 -55.02 8.60
CA VAL A 6 81.31 -54.31 8.21
C VAL A 6 80.67 -53.20 9.09
N ARG A 7 80.44 -51.99 8.51
CA ARG A 7 79.14 -51.38 8.05
C ARG A 7 79.37 -49.88 7.68
N GLU A 8 79.22 -49.43 6.43
CA GLU A 8 78.01 -48.81 5.81
C GLU A 8 77.46 -47.58 6.58
N ILE A 9 76.97 -46.45 6.04
CA ILE A 9 76.61 -45.93 4.69
C ILE A 9 76.51 -44.37 4.87
N PHE A 10 76.68 -43.43 3.93
CA PHE A 10 76.56 -43.40 2.46
C PHE A 10 77.52 -42.36 1.76
N LEU A 11 77.10 -41.86 0.58
CA LEU A 11 77.71 -40.92 -0.37
C LEU A 11 78.26 -39.57 0.15
N LEU A 12 79.54 -39.32 -0.15
CA LEU A 12 79.93 -38.12 -0.91
C LEU A 12 79.60 -38.32 -2.40
N SER A 13 79.15 -37.27 -3.09
CA SER A 13 79.75 -36.86 -4.39
C SER A 13 79.15 -35.55 -4.92
N LEU A 14 79.95 -34.86 -5.75
CA LEU A 14 79.53 -33.87 -6.76
C LEU A 14 79.20 -32.40 -6.38
N THR A 15 79.97 -31.77 -5.49
CA THR A 15 80.05 -30.29 -5.40
C THR A 15 80.97 -29.67 -6.46
N ALA A 16 80.79 -30.03 -7.74
CA ALA A 16 81.60 -29.50 -8.84
C ALA A 16 80.91 -29.58 -10.23
N LEU A 17 79.70 -29.05 -10.38
CA LEU A 17 79.17 -28.53 -11.65
C LEU A 17 77.93 -27.65 -11.36
N MET A 18 77.61 -26.71 -12.27
CA MET A 18 76.58 -25.66 -12.14
C MET A 18 76.89 -24.47 -11.20
N SER A 19 77.74 -23.55 -11.69
CA SER A 19 77.66 -22.13 -11.32
C SER A 19 77.43 -21.29 -12.59
N PHE A 20 76.29 -21.54 -13.25
CA PHE A 20 75.87 -20.84 -14.48
C PHE A 20 74.36 -20.95 -14.73
N ALA A 21 73.52 -20.73 -13.71
CA ALA A 21 72.05 -20.74 -13.85
C ALA A 21 71.28 -20.02 -12.72
N VAL A 22 71.61 -18.76 -12.39
CA VAL A 22 70.71 -17.90 -11.57
C VAL A 22 70.58 -16.49 -12.16
N PHE A 23 70.28 -16.42 -13.46
CA PHE A 23 69.31 -15.42 -13.94
C PHE A 23 67.91 -16.03 -13.84
N GLY A 24 67.53 -16.41 -12.62
CA GLY A 24 66.18 -16.85 -12.31
C GLY A 24 65.25 -15.66 -12.44
N SER A 25 64.30 -15.76 -13.37
CA SER A 25 63.39 -14.66 -13.71
C SER A 25 62.58 -14.23 -12.50
N LEU A 26 62.94 -13.09 -11.90
CA LEU A 26 62.04 -12.34 -11.04
C LEU A 26 60.94 -11.72 -11.92
N LYS A 27 60.00 -12.56 -12.38
CA LYS A 27 58.68 -12.09 -12.81
C LYS A 27 58.04 -11.46 -11.57
N ALA A 28 58.27 -10.16 -11.40
CA ALA A 28 57.40 -9.35 -10.58
C ALA A 28 55.99 -9.58 -11.12
N LEU A 29 55.15 -10.26 -10.34
CA LEU A 29 53.74 -10.37 -10.62
C LEU A 29 53.16 -8.98 -10.37
N ILE A 30 53.27 -8.10 -11.37
CA ILE A 30 52.61 -6.80 -11.33
C ILE A 30 51.12 -7.12 -11.43
N VAL A 31 50.49 -7.29 -10.27
CA VAL A 31 49.05 -7.23 -10.11
C VAL A 31 48.66 -5.78 -10.40
N THR A 32 48.56 -5.45 -11.68
CA THR A 32 47.85 -4.25 -12.11
C THR A 32 46.41 -4.45 -11.69
N ALA A 33 45.97 -3.70 -10.68
CA ALA A 33 44.54 -3.59 -10.40
C ALA A 33 43.84 -3.20 -11.71
N GLU A 34 42.79 -3.92 -12.07
CA GLU A 34 41.95 -3.54 -13.20
C GLU A 34 41.38 -2.13 -12.93
N PRO A 35 41.23 -1.28 -13.95
CA PRO A 35 40.85 0.12 -13.79
C PRO A 35 39.42 0.32 -13.29
N SER A 36 39.23 1.26 -12.35
CA SER A 36 37.92 1.74 -11.89
C SER A 36 37.16 2.56 -12.94
N THR A 37 37.89 3.18 -13.86
CA THR A 37 37.33 3.99 -14.95
C THR A 37 38.11 3.69 -16.22
N VAL A 38 37.39 3.37 -17.29
CA VAL A 38 37.94 3.11 -18.62
C VAL A 38 37.28 4.02 -19.66
N TYR A 39 38.04 4.38 -20.68
CA TYR A 39 37.63 5.26 -21.75
C TYR A 39 37.55 4.51 -23.07
N VAL A 40 36.53 4.80 -23.86
CA VAL A 40 36.27 4.19 -25.17
C VAL A 40 36.15 5.27 -26.21
N LYS A 41 36.70 5.03 -27.40
CA LYS A 41 36.65 5.93 -28.53
C LYS A 41 36.65 5.15 -29.84
N SER A 42 35.88 5.58 -30.84
CA SER A 42 35.80 4.98 -32.18
C SER A 42 37.17 4.72 -32.84
N THR A 43 38.15 5.59 -32.54
CA THR A 43 39.52 5.58 -33.05
C THR A 43 40.54 5.01 -32.04
N GLY A 44 40.07 4.46 -30.93
CA GLY A 44 40.86 3.82 -29.87
C GLY A 44 41.46 2.47 -30.26
N LYS A 45 42.02 1.76 -29.28
CA LYS A 45 42.75 0.49 -29.49
C LYS A 45 42.47 -0.51 -28.38
N ASP A 46 41.97 -1.69 -28.73
CA ASP A 46 41.57 -2.73 -27.75
C ASP A 46 42.76 -3.39 -27.03
N TYR A 47 43.95 -3.28 -27.62
CA TYR A 47 45.23 -3.61 -26.98
C TYR A 47 45.86 -2.43 -26.20
N GLY A 48 45.11 -1.32 -26.04
CA GLY A 48 45.50 -0.15 -25.28
C GLY A 48 45.38 -0.32 -23.76
N LYS A 49 45.41 0.79 -23.03
CA LYS A 49 45.35 0.80 -21.55
C LYS A 49 43.97 1.18 -20.99
N GLY A 50 43.02 1.58 -21.83
CA GLY A 50 41.72 2.08 -21.39
C GLY A 50 41.77 3.44 -20.68
N THR A 51 42.92 4.12 -20.67
CA THR A 51 43.07 5.46 -20.08
C THR A 51 42.55 6.53 -21.03
N GLU A 52 42.17 7.71 -20.53
CA GLU A 52 41.66 8.84 -21.34
C GLU A 52 42.51 9.18 -22.58
N SER A 53 43.84 9.14 -22.45
CA SER A 53 44.79 9.42 -23.54
C SER A 53 45.15 8.19 -24.40
N ALA A 54 44.63 7.00 -24.09
CA ALA A 54 44.84 5.74 -24.81
C ALA A 54 43.63 4.80 -24.64
N PRO A 55 42.44 5.22 -25.12
CA PRO A 55 41.17 4.54 -24.90
C PRO A 55 41.09 3.19 -25.64
N TYR A 56 40.20 2.33 -25.17
CA TYR A 56 39.76 1.16 -25.92
C TYR A 56 38.93 1.59 -27.15
N ARG A 57 38.76 0.68 -28.11
CA ARG A 57 38.00 0.96 -29.34
C ARG A 57 36.54 0.53 -29.21
N THR A 58 36.30 -0.60 -28.55
CA THR A 58 34.95 -1.17 -28.37
C THR A 58 34.48 -1.09 -26.92
N VAL A 59 33.16 -1.04 -26.73
CA VAL A 59 32.52 -1.14 -25.42
C VAL A 59 32.71 -2.53 -24.81
N GLU A 60 32.63 -3.58 -25.62
CA GLU A 60 32.90 -4.97 -25.21
C GLU A 60 34.27 -5.11 -24.52
N ARG A 61 35.33 -4.52 -25.11
CA ARG A 61 36.66 -4.53 -24.48
C ARG A 61 36.71 -3.73 -23.18
N ALA A 62 35.91 -2.68 -23.06
CA ALA A 62 35.80 -1.91 -21.83
C ALA A 62 35.06 -2.69 -20.74
N LEU A 63 33.99 -3.42 -21.08
CA LEU A 63 33.28 -4.32 -20.17
C LEU A 63 34.21 -5.44 -19.65
N GLU A 64 35.01 -6.07 -20.51
CA GLU A 64 36.03 -7.05 -20.08
C GLU A 64 37.03 -6.48 -19.05
N LYS A 65 37.43 -5.22 -19.24
CA LYS A 65 38.58 -4.58 -18.56
C LYS A 65 38.23 -3.73 -17.35
N VAL A 66 37.03 -3.17 -17.27
CA VAL A 66 36.60 -2.40 -16.10
C VAL A 66 36.39 -3.33 -14.90
N VAL A 67 36.65 -2.86 -13.69
CA VAL A 67 36.24 -3.57 -12.46
C VAL A 67 34.72 -3.62 -12.32
N ASP A 68 34.23 -4.59 -11.56
CA ASP A 68 32.88 -4.53 -11.02
C ASP A 68 32.68 -3.26 -10.16
N GLY A 69 31.55 -2.58 -10.35
CA GLY A 69 31.26 -1.25 -9.83
C GLY A 69 31.92 -0.08 -10.57
N GLY A 70 32.65 -0.31 -11.67
CA GLY A 70 33.39 0.72 -12.38
C GLY A 70 32.62 1.48 -13.47
N THR A 71 33.30 2.44 -14.11
CA THR A 71 32.71 3.36 -15.11
C THR A 71 33.37 3.22 -16.48
N ILE A 72 32.55 3.20 -17.53
CA ILE A 72 32.94 3.24 -18.95
C ILE A 72 32.53 4.61 -19.51
N VAL A 73 33.50 5.38 -20.04
CA VAL A 73 33.29 6.73 -20.59
C VAL A 73 33.48 6.73 -22.11
N LEU A 74 32.43 7.07 -22.86
CA LEU A 74 32.50 7.21 -24.32
C LEU A 74 32.96 8.62 -24.70
N GLN A 75 34.08 8.73 -25.42
CA GLN A 75 34.67 10.01 -25.84
C GLN A 75 34.20 10.52 -27.21
N ASP A 76 33.41 9.71 -27.93
CA ASP A 76 32.74 10.03 -29.19
C ASP A 76 31.62 8.99 -29.44
N THR A 77 31.05 8.98 -30.64
CA THR A 77 30.11 7.93 -31.07
C THR A 77 30.84 6.60 -31.25
N VAL A 78 30.53 5.62 -30.39
CA VAL A 78 31.09 4.27 -30.42
C VAL A 78 30.03 3.28 -30.88
N ALA A 79 30.30 2.58 -31.97
CA ALA A 79 29.44 1.50 -32.46
C ALA A 79 29.53 0.26 -31.57
N LEU A 80 28.38 -0.28 -31.21
CA LEU A 80 28.19 -1.54 -30.49
C LEU A 80 27.79 -2.62 -31.49
N THR A 81 28.69 -3.59 -31.74
CA THR A 81 28.47 -4.69 -32.69
C THR A 81 28.13 -6.02 -32.02
N GLU A 82 28.39 -6.13 -30.72
CA GLU A 82 28.07 -7.27 -29.86
C GLU A 82 28.06 -6.79 -28.40
N TRP A 83 27.39 -7.54 -27.54
CA TRP A 83 27.47 -7.44 -26.07
C TRP A 83 27.49 -8.89 -25.55
N THR A 84 28.53 -9.29 -24.83
CA THR A 84 28.56 -10.61 -24.15
C THR A 84 28.43 -10.48 -22.64
N VAL A 85 28.18 -11.57 -21.92
CA VAL A 85 28.01 -11.54 -20.45
C VAL A 85 29.39 -11.32 -19.79
N HIS A 86 29.53 -10.28 -18.95
CA HIS A 86 30.75 -10.05 -18.15
C HIS A 86 30.57 -10.30 -16.64
N GLU A 87 29.33 -10.52 -16.19
CA GLU A 87 28.93 -10.71 -14.79
C GLU A 87 29.28 -9.50 -13.90
N LYS A 88 29.15 -8.27 -14.43
CA LYS A 88 29.52 -7.03 -13.72
C LYS A 88 28.36 -6.06 -13.53
N THR A 89 28.55 -5.15 -12.58
CA THR A 89 27.78 -3.92 -12.41
C THR A 89 28.61 -2.74 -12.89
N VAL A 90 28.13 -2.00 -13.90
CA VAL A 90 28.89 -0.91 -14.52
C VAL A 90 28.05 0.34 -14.73
N THR A 91 28.71 1.50 -14.76
CA THR A 91 28.12 2.75 -15.27
C THR A 91 28.67 3.04 -16.67
N ILE A 92 27.81 3.41 -17.63
CA ILE A 92 28.21 3.84 -18.97
C ILE A 92 27.70 5.28 -19.20
N THR A 93 28.60 6.16 -19.61
CA THR A 93 28.35 7.61 -19.73
C THR A 93 29.15 8.24 -20.88
N GLY A 94 28.84 9.46 -21.28
CA GLY A 94 29.60 10.23 -22.27
C GLY A 94 28.82 10.47 -23.56
N GLU A 95 29.49 10.42 -24.70
CA GLU A 95 28.93 10.91 -25.97
C GLU A 95 27.79 10.03 -26.53
N THR A 96 28.09 8.98 -27.31
CA THR A 96 27.02 8.17 -27.94
C THR A 96 27.37 6.70 -28.04
N LEU A 97 26.44 5.85 -27.57
CA LEU A 97 26.41 4.42 -27.84
C LEU A 97 25.54 4.17 -29.08
N ASP A 98 26.14 3.71 -30.17
CA ASP A 98 25.43 3.41 -31.41
C ASP A 98 25.21 1.90 -31.57
N ALA A 99 24.00 1.44 -31.24
CA ALA A 99 23.58 0.05 -31.34
C ALA A 99 22.87 -0.28 -32.68
N THR A 100 22.92 0.60 -33.69
CA THR A 100 22.25 0.36 -34.99
C THR A 100 22.83 -0.81 -35.80
N ALA A 101 24.00 -1.31 -35.43
CA ALA A 101 24.57 -2.55 -35.98
C ALA A 101 23.89 -3.83 -35.45
N LEU A 102 23.05 -3.72 -34.41
CA LEU A 102 22.30 -4.83 -33.81
C LEU A 102 20.84 -4.85 -34.28
N SER A 103 20.24 -6.05 -34.30
CA SER A 103 18.80 -6.28 -34.50
C SER A 103 17.99 -6.25 -33.18
N SER A 104 18.49 -5.51 -32.20
CA SER A 104 17.94 -5.18 -30.87
C SER A 104 19.10 -4.99 -29.88
N LEU A 105 18.95 -4.08 -28.92
CA LEU A 105 19.95 -3.91 -27.87
C LEU A 105 19.68 -4.93 -26.75
N GLN A 106 20.41 -6.03 -26.80
CA GLN A 106 20.43 -7.06 -25.76
C GLN A 106 21.50 -6.72 -24.73
N ILE A 107 21.09 -6.40 -23.50
CA ILE A 107 22.01 -6.13 -22.38
C ILE A 107 22.16 -7.41 -21.56
N TYR A 108 23.39 -7.71 -21.14
CA TYR A 108 23.75 -8.96 -20.44
C TYR A 108 24.57 -8.73 -19.15
N ASP A 109 24.49 -7.54 -18.58
CA ASP A 109 25.17 -7.12 -17.34
C ASP A 109 24.27 -6.14 -16.57
N ASN A 110 24.59 -5.87 -15.30
CA ASN A 110 23.92 -4.81 -14.56
C ASN A 110 24.50 -3.45 -15.02
N VAL A 111 23.68 -2.57 -15.60
CA VAL A 111 24.15 -1.34 -16.24
C VAL A 111 23.36 -0.12 -15.78
N THR A 112 24.07 0.93 -15.39
CA THR A 112 23.53 2.29 -15.30
C THR A 112 24.02 3.13 -16.48
N PHE A 113 23.10 3.56 -17.34
CA PHE A 113 23.36 4.60 -18.33
C PHE A 113 23.07 5.96 -17.69
N THR A 114 23.97 6.94 -17.85
CA THR A 114 23.78 8.32 -17.36
C THR A 114 24.50 9.29 -18.27
N ASP A 115 23.91 10.46 -18.55
CA ASP A 115 24.50 11.51 -19.40
C ASP A 115 25.08 10.93 -20.70
N ILE A 116 24.21 10.31 -21.51
CA ILE A 116 24.59 9.55 -22.70
C ILE A 116 23.46 9.48 -23.72
N ASN A 117 23.82 9.58 -25.00
CA ASN A 117 22.90 9.31 -26.09
C ASN A 117 22.99 7.85 -26.56
N ILE A 118 21.86 7.17 -26.67
CA ILE A 118 21.76 5.79 -27.16
C ILE A 118 21.02 5.79 -28.50
N VAL A 119 21.68 5.32 -29.56
CA VAL A 119 21.11 5.22 -30.90
C VAL A 119 20.74 3.76 -31.18
N VAL A 120 19.50 3.56 -31.61
CA VAL A 120 18.88 2.26 -31.88
C VAL A 120 18.05 2.36 -33.16
N ASN A 121 17.83 1.23 -33.85
CA ASN A 121 17.03 1.21 -35.07
C ASN A 121 15.54 1.47 -34.75
N THR A 122 14.80 2.07 -35.68
CA THR A 122 13.42 2.57 -35.46
C THR A 122 12.39 1.50 -35.12
N ASP A 123 12.61 0.28 -35.60
CA ASP A 123 11.69 -0.85 -35.43
C ASP A 123 12.18 -1.86 -34.39
N GLU A 124 13.32 -1.60 -33.76
CA GLU A 124 13.96 -2.48 -32.78
C GLU A 124 13.69 -2.06 -31.34
N TYR A 125 14.02 -2.95 -30.42
CA TYR A 125 13.74 -2.85 -28.98
C TYR A 125 15.00 -3.07 -28.13
N ILE A 126 14.88 -2.75 -26.85
CA ILE A 126 15.91 -2.99 -25.82
C ILE A 126 15.42 -4.10 -24.89
N CYS A 127 16.25 -5.09 -24.60
CA CYS A 127 16.00 -6.11 -23.57
C CYS A 127 17.10 -6.06 -22.51
N ALA A 128 16.70 -6.00 -21.23
CA ALA A 128 17.61 -6.10 -20.09
C ALA A 128 17.94 -7.56 -19.70
N ASN A 129 17.25 -8.55 -20.28
CA ASN A 129 17.49 -9.99 -20.07
C ASN A 129 17.53 -10.40 -18.58
N GLY A 130 16.75 -9.73 -17.73
CA GLY A 130 16.69 -9.98 -16.28
C GLY A 130 17.82 -9.34 -15.46
N TYR A 131 18.76 -8.64 -16.09
CA TYR A 131 19.76 -7.84 -15.37
C TYR A 131 19.16 -6.52 -14.88
N THR A 132 19.83 -5.89 -13.92
CA THR A 132 19.46 -4.57 -13.41
C THR A 132 19.89 -3.50 -14.40
N VAL A 133 18.93 -2.86 -15.07
CA VAL A 133 19.20 -1.76 -16.01
C VAL A 133 18.59 -0.46 -15.52
N VAL A 134 19.41 0.58 -15.44
CA VAL A 134 19.00 1.94 -15.08
C VAL A 134 19.28 2.86 -16.26
N MET A 135 18.23 3.41 -16.86
CA MET A 135 18.31 4.57 -17.75
C MET A 135 18.21 5.81 -16.85
N GLY A 136 19.37 6.27 -16.36
CA GLY A 136 19.50 7.34 -15.38
C GLY A 136 19.18 8.73 -15.95
N GLU A 137 19.62 9.77 -15.24
CA GLU A 137 19.51 11.15 -15.72
C GLU A 137 20.40 11.38 -16.95
N GLY A 138 20.04 12.37 -17.78
CA GLY A 138 20.81 12.71 -18.98
C GLY A 138 20.81 11.66 -20.11
N VAL A 139 20.11 10.53 -19.97
CA VAL A 139 19.92 9.55 -21.04
C VAL A 139 18.98 10.10 -22.11
N SER A 140 19.43 10.09 -23.37
CA SER A 140 18.61 10.34 -24.57
C SER A 140 18.58 9.13 -25.50
N LEU A 141 17.49 8.99 -26.26
CA LEU A 141 17.30 7.93 -27.25
C LEU A 141 17.04 8.56 -28.63
N SER A 142 17.57 7.96 -29.70
CA SER A 142 17.37 8.42 -31.08
C SER A 142 15.91 8.48 -31.53
N ASN A 143 15.06 7.64 -30.92
CA ASN A 143 13.64 7.50 -31.20
C ASN A 143 12.95 6.87 -29.97
N ALA A 144 11.62 7.00 -29.92
CA ALA A 144 10.82 6.27 -28.94
C ALA A 144 10.88 4.77 -29.26
N VAL A 145 11.48 3.98 -28.35
CA VAL A 145 11.63 2.53 -28.47
C VAL A 145 10.82 1.76 -27.42
N ASP A 146 10.59 0.49 -27.71
CA ASP A 146 10.08 -0.46 -26.72
C ASP A 146 11.24 -1.01 -25.87
N VAL A 147 10.98 -1.21 -24.58
CA VAL A 147 11.97 -1.70 -23.60
C VAL A 147 11.36 -2.81 -22.75
N TYR A 148 12.09 -3.90 -22.58
CA TYR A 148 11.70 -5.06 -21.79
C TYR A 148 12.71 -5.30 -20.67
N GLY A 149 12.24 -5.44 -19.43
CA GLY A 149 13.08 -5.84 -18.30
C GLY A 149 13.57 -7.28 -18.40
N GLY A 150 12.79 -8.14 -19.07
CA GLY A 150 13.14 -9.53 -19.36
C GLY A 150 13.87 -9.70 -20.69
N GLY A 151 13.82 -10.94 -21.20
CA GLY A 151 14.35 -11.30 -22.52
C GLY A 151 13.27 -11.34 -23.60
N HIS A 152 13.59 -11.95 -24.73
CA HIS A 152 12.67 -12.14 -25.87
C HIS A 152 12.19 -13.61 -26.01
N ASP A 153 11.63 -13.98 -27.16
CA ASP A 153 11.12 -15.31 -27.52
C ASP A 153 11.94 -16.49 -26.96
N GLY A 154 11.30 -17.34 -26.17
CA GLY A 154 11.88 -18.59 -25.66
C GLY A 154 12.94 -18.42 -24.56
N THR A 155 13.24 -17.20 -24.13
CA THR A 155 14.13 -16.94 -22.98
C THR A 155 13.42 -17.22 -21.64
N THR A 156 14.20 -17.50 -20.60
CA THR A 156 13.73 -17.56 -19.22
C THR A 156 14.74 -16.84 -18.33
N VAL A 157 14.26 -15.88 -17.54
CA VAL A 157 15.08 -15.07 -16.62
C VAL A 157 14.51 -15.20 -15.19
N PRO A 158 15.32 -15.12 -14.12
CA PRO A 158 14.86 -15.38 -12.74
C PRO A 158 14.07 -14.23 -12.10
N GLY A 159 13.99 -13.09 -12.77
CA GLY A 159 13.39 -11.85 -12.27
C GLY A 159 13.81 -10.68 -13.17
N THR A 160 13.30 -9.48 -12.93
CA THR A 160 13.72 -8.27 -13.68
C THR A 160 13.81 -7.05 -12.77
N SER A 161 14.70 -6.11 -13.13
CA SER A 161 14.79 -4.80 -12.46
C SER A 161 15.16 -3.71 -13.47
N LEU A 162 14.17 -2.88 -13.83
CA LEU A 162 14.30 -1.80 -14.81
C LEU A 162 13.95 -0.46 -14.15
N THR A 163 14.82 0.54 -14.27
CA THR A 163 14.57 1.90 -13.77
C THR A 163 14.78 2.93 -14.87
N LEU A 164 13.82 3.83 -15.09
CA LEU A 164 13.87 4.89 -16.11
C LEU A 164 13.68 6.26 -15.45
N LEU A 165 14.62 7.18 -15.62
CA LEU A 165 14.62 8.53 -15.04
C LEU A 165 14.70 9.65 -16.09
N SER A 166 15.20 9.40 -17.29
CA SER A 166 15.02 10.27 -18.46
C SER A 166 14.84 9.46 -19.74
N GLY A 167 14.83 10.12 -20.90
CA GLY A 167 14.62 9.49 -22.20
C GLY A 167 13.17 9.58 -22.68
N THR A 168 12.92 9.11 -23.90
CA THR A 168 11.59 9.00 -24.51
C THR A 168 11.39 7.58 -25.04
N TYR A 169 10.29 6.96 -24.63
CA TYR A 169 9.98 5.56 -24.89
C TYR A 169 8.62 5.42 -25.56
N ARG A 170 8.37 4.27 -26.18
CA ARG A 170 7.06 3.86 -26.69
C ARG A 170 6.38 2.97 -25.66
N CYS A 171 6.53 1.65 -25.72
CA CYS A 171 6.02 0.75 -24.70
C CYS A 171 7.15 0.24 -23.79
N VAL A 172 7.01 0.41 -22.49
CA VAL A 172 7.95 -0.12 -21.50
C VAL A 172 7.28 -1.24 -20.71
N TYR A 173 8.00 -2.33 -20.56
CA TYR A 173 7.55 -3.58 -19.96
C TYR A 173 8.52 -3.99 -18.86
N GLY A 174 8.01 -4.21 -17.64
CA GLY A 174 8.79 -4.84 -16.58
C GLY A 174 9.13 -6.30 -16.91
N GLY A 175 8.26 -6.99 -17.64
CA GLY A 175 8.43 -8.38 -18.06
C GLY A 175 9.18 -8.57 -19.39
N SER A 176 8.90 -9.70 -20.04
CA SER A 176 9.57 -10.16 -21.27
C SER A 176 8.76 -9.86 -22.54
N LEU A 177 9.39 -10.00 -23.71
CA LEU A 177 8.71 -10.12 -25.01
C LEU A 177 8.60 -11.61 -25.39
N ARG A 178 7.43 -12.24 -25.21
CA ARG A 178 7.23 -13.68 -25.52
C ARG A 178 8.21 -14.64 -24.79
N GLY A 179 8.76 -14.17 -23.66
CA GLY A 179 9.67 -14.92 -22.79
C GLY A 179 9.04 -15.23 -21.42
N THR A 180 9.78 -15.93 -20.56
CA THR A 180 9.38 -16.24 -19.18
C THR A 180 10.22 -15.44 -18.17
N VAL A 181 9.56 -14.90 -17.15
CA VAL A 181 10.18 -14.44 -15.91
C VAL A 181 9.80 -15.44 -14.82
N ASP A 182 10.76 -16.25 -14.37
CA ASP A 182 10.57 -17.24 -13.31
C ASP A 182 10.78 -16.63 -11.92
N GLY A 183 10.04 -15.55 -11.66
CA GLY A 183 10.12 -14.71 -10.48
C GLY A 183 9.33 -13.42 -10.67
N ASP A 184 9.68 -12.40 -9.89
CA ASP A 184 9.01 -11.10 -9.87
C ASP A 184 9.58 -10.13 -10.93
N THR A 185 8.75 -9.18 -11.38
CA THR A 185 9.19 -8.05 -12.23
C THR A 185 9.16 -6.73 -11.48
N HIS A 186 10.21 -5.94 -11.61
CA HIS A 186 10.27 -4.59 -11.02
C HIS A 186 10.55 -3.53 -12.09
N LEU A 187 9.61 -2.60 -12.27
CA LEU A 187 9.74 -1.44 -13.14
C LEU A 187 9.55 -0.16 -12.32
N THR A 188 10.54 0.73 -12.33
CA THR A 188 10.47 2.08 -11.74
C THR A 188 10.57 3.13 -12.84
N VAL A 189 9.64 4.08 -12.85
CA VAL A 189 9.56 5.16 -13.83
C VAL A 189 9.45 6.49 -13.08
N GLY A 190 10.37 7.41 -13.35
CA GLY A 190 10.48 8.67 -12.62
C GLY A 190 11.17 9.77 -13.42
N GLY A 191 11.76 10.73 -12.69
CA GLY A 191 12.50 11.85 -13.27
C GLY A 191 11.70 12.63 -14.31
N ALA A 192 12.23 12.72 -15.53
CA ALA A 192 11.65 13.44 -16.67
C ALA A 192 11.35 12.53 -17.88
N VAL A 193 11.10 11.24 -17.64
CA VAL A 193 10.70 10.27 -18.68
C VAL A 193 9.52 10.81 -19.50
N ASN A 194 9.64 10.77 -20.83
CA ASN A 194 8.62 11.23 -21.78
C ASN A 194 8.16 12.70 -21.60
N ALA A 195 8.99 13.60 -21.02
CA ALA A 195 8.59 14.96 -20.66
C ALA A 195 7.83 15.77 -21.75
N ASN A 196 8.10 15.49 -23.04
CA ASN A 196 7.54 16.21 -24.19
C ASN A 196 6.28 15.58 -24.82
N ILE A 197 5.71 14.51 -24.25
CA ILE A 197 4.48 13.91 -24.80
C ILE A 197 3.22 14.70 -24.45
N ASP A 198 2.23 14.59 -25.33
CA ASP A 198 0.87 15.09 -25.14
C ASP A 198 0.01 14.04 -24.43
N THR A 199 -0.30 14.28 -23.15
CA THR A 199 -1.14 13.44 -22.32
C THR A 199 -2.63 13.86 -22.39
N THR A 200 -3.09 14.31 -23.55
CA THR A 200 -4.53 14.57 -23.82
C THR A 200 -5.11 13.71 -24.94
N ASN A 201 -4.27 12.91 -25.62
CA ASN A 201 -4.68 12.04 -26.73
C ASN A 201 -4.68 10.55 -26.32
N HIS A 202 -5.86 9.94 -26.21
CA HIS A 202 -6.02 8.53 -25.82
C HIS A 202 -5.39 7.52 -26.80
N ASP A 203 -5.14 7.92 -28.05
CA ASP A 203 -4.52 7.11 -29.10
C ASP A 203 -2.98 7.16 -29.08
N GLY A 204 -2.38 7.92 -28.16
CA GLY A 204 -0.92 7.99 -28.00
C GLY A 204 -0.31 6.64 -27.56
N ALA A 205 0.95 6.41 -27.90
CA ALA A 205 1.60 5.09 -27.81
C ALA A 205 2.52 4.89 -26.58
N GLN A 206 2.49 5.81 -25.60
CA GLN A 206 3.38 5.75 -24.44
C GLN A 206 2.76 4.97 -23.27
N TYR A 207 3.03 3.68 -23.23
CA TYR A 207 2.45 2.74 -22.29
C TYR A 207 3.51 2.15 -21.35
N PHE A 208 3.16 1.98 -20.08
CA PHE A 208 4.00 1.30 -19.10
C PHE A 208 3.25 0.13 -18.49
N PHE A 209 3.88 -1.04 -18.50
CA PHE A 209 3.36 -2.31 -18.02
C PHE A 209 4.28 -2.84 -16.93
N GLY A 210 3.75 -3.20 -15.76
CA GLY A 210 4.53 -3.93 -14.76
C GLY A 210 4.91 -5.33 -15.26
N GLY A 211 4.07 -5.94 -16.09
CA GLY A 211 4.35 -7.19 -16.81
C GLY A 211 4.97 -6.98 -18.19
N GLY A 212 4.81 -7.96 -19.08
CA GLY A 212 5.39 -7.99 -20.42
C GLY A 212 4.38 -8.01 -21.57
N TYR A 213 4.84 -8.53 -22.71
CA TYR A 213 4.05 -8.73 -23.92
C TYR A 213 4.04 -10.22 -24.29
N SER A 214 2.88 -10.85 -24.20
CA SER A 214 2.68 -12.29 -24.44
C SER A 214 3.58 -13.16 -23.54
N ASP A 215 3.83 -12.71 -22.31
CA ASP A 215 4.86 -13.25 -21.45
C ASP A 215 4.33 -14.16 -20.34
N LYS A 216 5.22 -14.89 -19.68
CA LYS A 216 4.87 -15.71 -18.52
C LYS A 216 5.65 -15.24 -17.31
N ILE A 217 4.97 -14.72 -16.31
CA ILE A 217 5.54 -14.31 -15.02
C ILE A 217 5.06 -15.31 -13.98
N THR A 218 5.97 -16.03 -13.33
CA THR A 218 5.59 -16.96 -12.24
C THR A 218 5.44 -16.26 -10.90
N GLY A 219 6.03 -15.08 -10.73
CA GLY A 219 5.90 -14.21 -9.58
C GLY A 219 4.75 -13.18 -9.67
N SER A 220 4.97 -12.05 -9.00
CA SER A 220 4.16 -10.83 -9.04
C SER A 220 4.83 -9.74 -9.89
N THR A 221 4.03 -8.78 -10.35
CA THR A 221 4.55 -7.57 -11.02
C THR A 221 4.54 -6.36 -10.09
N TYR A 222 5.54 -5.49 -10.22
CA TYR A 222 5.65 -4.25 -9.46
C TYR A 222 6.01 -3.08 -10.39
N LEU A 223 5.07 -2.14 -10.57
CA LEU A 223 5.28 -0.88 -11.28
C LEU A 223 5.23 0.29 -10.29
N HIS A 224 6.34 1.03 -10.18
CA HIS A 224 6.39 2.32 -9.52
C HIS A 224 6.41 3.45 -10.56
N PHE A 225 5.50 4.43 -10.45
CA PHE A 225 5.43 5.59 -11.34
C PHE A 225 5.41 6.89 -10.53
N GLY A 226 6.31 7.83 -10.85
CA GLY A 226 6.50 9.04 -10.05
C GLY A 226 7.28 10.16 -10.73
N GLY A 227 7.80 11.09 -9.92
CA GLY A 227 8.54 12.26 -10.40
C GLY A 227 7.69 13.16 -11.31
N ASN A 228 8.29 13.62 -12.41
CA ASN A 228 7.63 14.37 -13.49
C ASN A 228 7.44 13.50 -14.75
N ALA A 229 7.46 12.17 -14.61
CA ALA A 229 7.29 11.25 -15.74
C ALA A 229 5.92 11.38 -16.39
N LYS A 230 5.85 11.07 -17.69
CA LYS A 230 4.60 11.09 -18.46
C LYS A 230 4.28 9.77 -19.16
N SER A 231 3.00 9.45 -19.22
CA SER A 231 2.45 8.31 -19.96
C SER A 231 1.09 8.64 -20.57
N ILE A 232 0.62 7.78 -21.46
CA ILE A 232 -0.78 7.76 -21.90
C ILE A 232 -1.54 6.79 -21.00
N HIS A 233 -1.09 5.54 -20.89
CA HIS A 233 -1.70 4.52 -20.03
C HIS A 233 -0.66 3.80 -19.17
N LEU A 234 -1.03 3.53 -17.90
CA LEU A 234 -0.28 2.67 -16.97
C LEU A 234 -1.06 1.39 -16.70
N PHE A 235 -0.36 0.26 -16.60
CA PHE A 235 -0.91 -1.05 -16.28
C PHE A 235 -0.05 -1.73 -15.22
N GLY A 236 -0.63 -2.23 -14.13
CA GLY A 236 0.10 -3.05 -13.18
C GLY A 236 0.57 -4.38 -13.78
N GLY A 237 -0.19 -4.96 -14.71
CA GLY A 237 0.08 -6.24 -15.38
C GLY A 237 0.66 -6.13 -16.79
N SER A 238 0.38 -7.16 -17.61
CA SER A 238 0.86 -7.36 -18.99
C SER A 238 -0.12 -6.82 -20.05
N ASN A 239 0.36 -6.75 -21.31
CA ASN A 239 -0.37 -6.16 -22.44
C ASN A 239 -1.23 -7.17 -23.23
N ASP A 240 -0.63 -8.25 -23.75
CA ASP A 240 -1.27 -9.15 -24.72
C ASP A 240 -2.02 -10.32 -24.09
N GLY A 241 -3.10 -10.80 -24.71
CA GLY A 241 -3.99 -11.84 -24.16
C GLY A 241 -3.37 -13.23 -23.96
N ASN A 242 -2.16 -13.49 -24.47
CA ASN A 242 -1.42 -14.73 -24.16
C ASN A 242 -0.56 -14.63 -22.89
N SER A 243 -0.54 -13.46 -22.23
CA SER A 243 0.31 -13.24 -21.06
C SER A 243 -0.27 -13.89 -19.80
N THR A 244 0.59 -14.28 -18.85
CA THR A 244 0.18 -14.88 -17.57
C THR A 244 1.01 -14.34 -16.41
N ILE A 245 0.37 -14.17 -15.25
CA ILE A 245 0.97 -13.67 -14.00
C ILE A 245 0.58 -14.63 -12.87
N GLY A 246 1.54 -15.02 -12.03
CA GLY A 246 1.37 -16.10 -11.06
C GLY A 246 0.63 -15.72 -9.78
N TYR A 247 0.85 -14.52 -9.25
CA TYR A 247 0.32 -14.13 -7.93
C TYR A 247 -0.47 -12.82 -7.91
N SER A 248 0.15 -11.69 -8.26
CA SER A 248 -0.51 -10.38 -8.20
C SER A 248 0.10 -9.33 -9.11
N THR A 249 -0.69 -8.31 -9.40
CA THR A 249 -0.25 -7.07 -10.05
C THR A 249 -0.20 -5.95 -9.01
N ASN A 250 0.88 -5.16 -8.99
CA ASN A 250 1.09 -4.12 -7.97
C ASN A 250 1.55 -2.80 -8.61
N LEU A 251 0.69 -1.78 -8.58
CA LEU A 251 0.94 -0.45 -9.14
C LEU A 251 1.01 0.59 -8.01
N THR A 252 2.16 1.23 -7.85
CA THR A 252 2.36 2.35 -6.92
C THR A 252 2.60 3.64 -7.70
N VAL A 253 1.77 4.65 -7.42
CA VAL A 253 1.85 5.97 -8.04
C VAL A 253 2.13 7.03 -6.98
N THR A 254 3.22 7.77 -7.15
CA THR A 254 3.67 8.86 -6.27
C THR A 254 3.72 10.23 -6.94
N GLY A 255 3.57 10.30 -8.27
CA GLY A 255 3.77 11.50 -9.06
C GLY A 255 3.46 11.30 -10.54
N GLY A 256 4.00 12.18 -11.38
CA GLY A 256 3.88 12.13 -12.83
C GLY A 256 2.50 12.53 -13.37
N THR A 257 2.31 12.35 -14.68
CA THR A 257 1.05 12.61 -15.38
C THR A 257 0.73 11.47 -16.34
N SER A 258 -0.47 10.92 -16.24
CA SER A 258 -1.00 9.93 -17.19
C SER A 258 -2.41 10.31 -17.63
N MET A 259 -2.92 9.71 -18.69
CA MET A 259 -4.37 9.77 -18.95
C MET A 259 -5.08 8.71 -18.14
N SER A 260 -4.66 7.46 -18.30
CA SER A 260 -5.29 6.31 -17.63
C SER A 260 -4.31 5.55 -16.76
N MET A 261 -4.82 4.95 -15.69
CA MET A 261 -4.17 3.84 -15.01
C MET A 261 -5.14 2.69 -14.78
N TYR A 262 -4.61 1.48 -14.89
CA TYR A 262 -5.30 0.21 -14.66
C TYR A 262 -4.46 -0.59 -13.66
N GLY A 263 -5.04 -0.98 -12.52
CA GLY A 263 -4.34 -1.79 -11.53
C GLY A 263 -3.93 -3.15 -12.08
N GLY A 264 -4.73 -3.72 -12.97
CA GLY A 264 -4.47 -4.99 -13.64
C GLY A 264 -3.80 -4.85 -15.02
N ASN A 265 -4.29 -5.67 -15.94
CA ASN A 265 -3.74 -5.95 -17.27
C ASN A 265 -4.50 -5.22 -18.37
N ARG A 266 -3.97 -5.26 -19.60
CA ARG A 266 -4.67 -4.66 -20.75
C ARG A 266 -5.66 -5.61 -21.42
N ASN A 267 -5.17 -6.66 -22.09
CA ASN A 267 -5.97 -7.61 -22.87
C ASN A 267 -5.97 -9.04 -22.28
N VAL A 268 -5.54 -9.20 -21.02
CA VAL A 268 -5.44 -10.51 -20.33
C VAL A 268 -6.64 -10.71 -19.42
N ASP A 269 -7.36 -11.82 -19.57
CA ASP A 269 -8.28 -12.29 -18.51
C ASP A 269 -7.43 -12.76 -17.32
N ALA A 270 -7.18 -11.83 -16.40
CA ALA A 270 -6.22 -12.02 -15.31
C ALA A 270 -6.74 -13.02 -14.28
N GLY A 271 -5.94 -14.02 -13.92
CA GLY A 271 -6.23 -14.99 -12.86
C GLY A 271 -5.55 -14.68 -11.52
N CYS A 272 -5.30 -13.40 -11.24
CA CYS A 272 -4.50 -12.91 -10.12
C CYS A 272 -5.11 -11.65 -9.49
N ASP A 273 -4.72 -11.34 -8.25
CA ASP A 273 -5.17 -10.12 -7.56
C ASP A 273 -4.54 -8.85 -8.19
N ALA A 274 -5.24 -7.72 -8.12
CA ALA A 274 -4.75 -6.41 -8.57
C ALA A 274 -4.73 -5.36 -7.45
N ASN A 275 -3.55 -4.83 -7.17
CA ASN A 275 -3.30 -3.87 -6.11
C ASN A 275 -2.81 -2.56 -6.73
N ALA A 276 -3.46 -1.44 -6.43
CA ALA A 276 -3.10 -0.13 -6.94
C ALA A 276 -3.16 0.95 -5.85
N VAL A 277 -2.10 1.73 -5.67
CA VAL A 277 -2.02 2.79 -4.66
C VAL A 277 -1.60 4.10 -5.31
N VAL A 278 -2.44 5.13 -5.20
CA VAL A 278 -2.22 6.49 -5.72
C VAL A 278 -2.05 7.44 -4.54
N THR A 279 -0.85 8.02 -4.43
CA THR A 279 -0.47 9.01 -3.41
C THR A 279 -0.13 10.39 -4.00
N GLY A 280 -0.03 10.49 -5.33
CA GLY A 280 0.31 11.71 -6.04
C GLY A 280 0.09 11.59 -7.55
N GLY A 281 0.51 12.61 -8.30
CA GLY A 281 0.38 12.66 -9.76
C GLY A 281 -0.96 13.21 -10.25
N THR A 282 -1.14 13.22 -11.58
CA THR A 282 -2.36 13.69 -12.24
C THR A 282 -2.84 12.69 -13.29
N PHE A 283 -4.12 12.34 -13.24
CA PHE A 283 -4.77 11.32 -14.07
C PHE A 283 -6.09 11.85 -14.62
N GLU A 284 -6.48 11.47 -15.83
CA GLU A 284 -7.88 11.62 -16.24
C GLU A 284 -8.73 10.57 -15.53
N GLN A 285 -8.31 9.31 -15.59
CA GLN A 285 -9.12 8.17 -15.18
C GLN A 285 -8.32 7.07 -14.48
N VAL A 286 -8.94 6.46 -13.48
CA VAL A 286 -8.35 5.43 -12.63
C VAL A 286 -9.25 4.20 -12.60
N PHE A 287 -8.68 3.03 -12.88
CA PHE A 287 -9.34 1.72 -12.83
C PHE A 287 -8.53 0.77 -11.95
N GLY A 288 -9.20 0.00 -11.08
CA GLY A 288 -8.53 -1.02 -10.28
C GLY A 288 -8.30 -2.33 -11.04
N GLY A 289 -9.20 -2.68 -11.97
CA GLY A 289 -9.12 -3.88 -12.79
C GLY A 289 -8.37 -3.71 -14.11
N ASN A 290 -8.81 -4.47 -15.13
CA ASN A 290 -8.21 -4.53 -16.47
C ASN A 290 -8.85 -3.52 -17.46
N GLU A 291 -8.20 -3.23 -18.60
CA GLU A 291 -8.78 -2.35 -19.65
C GLU A 291 -9.79 -3.08 -20.55
N ARG A 292 -9.43 -4.25 -21.10
CA ARG A 292 -10.16 -4.93 -22.19
C ARG A 292 -10.38 -6.42 -21.93
N ALA A 293 -10.51 -6.78 -20.66
CA ALA A 293 -10.64 -8.16 -20.19
C ALA A 293 -11.32 -8.20 -18.82
N SER A 294 -11.86 -9.36 -18.43
CA SER A 294 -12.36 -9.58 -17.07
C SER A 294 -11.20 -9.87 -16.11
N LEU A 295 -11.42 -9.73 -14.81
CA LEU A 295 -10.44 -10.09 -13.78
C LEU A 295 -11.03 -11.17 -12.87
N THR A 296 -10.29 -12.26 -12.66
CA THR A 296 -10.59 -13.30 -11.66
C THR A 296 -9.57 -13.20 -10.53
N GLY A 297 -10.03 -12.78 -9.36
CA GLY A 297 -9.18 -12.29 -8.29
C GLY A 297 -9.83 -11.10 -7.59
N ASN A 298 -9.17 -10.57 -6.58
CA ASN A 298 -9.60 -9.39 -5.84
C ASN A 298 -8.91 -8.13 -6.37
N VAL A 299 -9.50 -6.97 -6.08
CA VAL A 299 -8.92 -5.67 -6.39
C VAL A 299 -8.85 -4.82 -5.13
N ASP A 300 -7.68 -4.27 -4.82
CA ASP A 300 -7.46 -3.25 -3.78
C ASP A 300 -6.93 -1.97 -4.46
N LEU A 301 -7.82 -1.00 -4.68
CA LEU A 301 -7.50 0.30 -5.26
C LEU A 301 -7.59 1.37 -4.18
N ARG A 302 -6.46 2.02 -3.87
CA ARG A 302 -6.36 3.07 -2.85
C ARG A 302 -5.96 4.39 -3.48
N VAL A 303 -6.93 5.29 -3.67
CA VAL A 303 -6.70 6.65 -4.15
C VAL A 303 -6.71 7.59 -2.95
N ILE A 304 -5.52 7.78 -2.37
CA ILE A 304 -5.30 8.52 -1.12
C ILE A 304 -4.56 9.85 -1.33
N GLY A 305 -4.12 10.12 -2.55
CA GLY A 305 -3.48 11.37 -2.98
C GLY A 305 -3.61 11.60 -4.49
N GLY A 306 -3.08 12.73 -4.97
CA GLY A 306 -3.06 13.08 -6.40
C GLY A 306 -4.33 13.77 -6.90
N THR A 307 -4.39 14.03 -8.22
CA THR A 307 -5.51 14.68 -8.90
C THR A 307 -6.11 13.78 -9.98
N ILE A 308 -7.41 13.52 -9.91
CA ILE A 308 -8.15 12.75 -10.91
C ILE A 308 -9.18 13.69 -11.56
N THR A 309 -9.11 13.90 -12.88
CA THR A 309 -9.90 14.95 -13.58
C THR A 309 -11.19 14.45 -14.25
N ARG A 310 -11.52 13.16 -14.10
CA ARG A 310 -12.74 12.58 -14.65
C ARG A 310 -13.42 11.53 -13.76
N ARG A 311 -12.80 10.36 -13.59
CA ARG A 311 -13.50 9.17 -13.05
C ARG A 311 -12.61 8.18 -12.32
N ILE A 312 -13.19 7.47 -11.36
CA ILE A 312 -12.56 6.34 -10.66
C ILE A 312 -13.53 5.16 -10.67
N TYR A 313 -13.04 4.00 -11.09
CA TYR A 313 -13.75 2.73 -11.01
C TYR A 313 -12.89 1.70 -10.29
N GLY A 314 -13.46 0.98 -9.33
CA GLY A 314 -12.77 -0.09 -8.60
C GLY A 314 -12.50 -1.32 -9.47
N GLY A 315 -13.37 -1.61 -10.45
CA GLY A 315 -13.24 -2.78 -11.32
C GLY A 315 -12.58 -2.50 -12.68
N CYS A 316 -12.90 -3.35 -13.66
CA CYS A 316 -12.46 -3.25 -15.05
C CYS A 316 -13.11 -2.07 -15.81
N TYR A 317 -12.48 -1.68 -16.91
CA TYR A 317 -13.05 -0.77 -17.89
C TYR A 317 -13.91 -1.52 -18.93
N ASN A 318 -14.87 -0.81 -19.51
CA ASN A 318 -15.58 -1.22 -20.72
C ASN A 318 -15.78 0.02 -21.58
N ASP A 319 -15.62 -0.13 -22.89
CA ASP A 319 -15.93 0.94 -23.85
C ASP A 319 -17.44 1.13 -24.03
N THR A 320 -17.81 2.29 -24.59
CA THR A 320 -19.20 2.63 -24.94
C THR A 320 -19.31 3.01 -26.41
N SER A 321 -20.20 2.34 -27.14
CA SER A 321 -20.60 2.68 -28.50
C SER A 321 -21.90 3.49 -28.47
N GLY A 322 -21.76 4.82 -28.55
CA GLY A 322 -22.87 5.74 -28.34
C GLY A 322 -23.37 5.70 -26.89
N VAL A 323 -24.58 5.18 -26.69
CA VAL A 323 -25.24 5.08 -25.36
C VAL A 323 -25.17 3.67 -24.74
N SER A 324 -24.62 2.69 -25.46
CA SER A 324 -24.53 1.30 -25.03
C SER A 324 -23.10 0.90 -24.71
N PHE A 325 -22.89 0.00 -23.76
CA PHE A 325 -21.57 -0.60 -23.52
C PHE A 325 -21.21 -1.59 -24.64
N SER A 326 -19.94 -1.56 -25.05
CA SER A 326 -19.38 -2.41 -26.11
C SER A 326 -18.91 -3.77 -25.59
N SER A 327 -18.77 -3.91 -24.27
CA SER A 327 -18.23 -5.09 -23.58
C SER A 327 -18.83 -5.18 -22.16
N ASN A 328 -18.68 -6.35 -21.55
CA ASN A 328 -19.24 -6.70 -20.23
C ASN A 328 -18.16 -7.26 -19.27
N TYR A 329 -16.94 -6.75 -19.36
CA TYR A 329 -15.83 -7.08 -18.49
C TYR A 329 -16.15 -6.69 -17.05
N ALA A 330 -15.89 -7.61 -16.13
CA ALA A 330 -16.18 -7.47 -14.71
C ALA A 330 -15.08 -8.10 -13.85
N VAL A 331 -15.09 -7.81 -12.57
CA VAL A 331 -14.32 -8.58 -11.58
C VAL A 331 -15.13 -9.81 -11.14
N SER A 332 -14.44 -10.91 -10.90
CA SER A 332 -14.95 -12.14 -10.29
C SER A 332 -14.22 -12.33 -8.96
N GLY A 333 -14.69 -11.60 -7.94
CA GLY A 333 -14.02 -11.43 -6.65
C GLY A 333 -14.46 -10.16 -5.91
N ASN A 334 -13.72 -9.81 -4.85
CA ASN A 334 -13.97 -8.58 -4.08
C ASN A 334 -13.25 -7.38 -4.70
N ILE A 335 -13.88 -6.21 -4.63
CA ILE A 335 -13.28 -4.92 -4.97
C ILE A 335 -13.32 -4.04 -3.71
N ASP A 336 -12.16 -3.65 -3.21
CA ASP A 336 -12.01 -2.64 -2.16
C ASP A 336 -11.48 -1.35 -2.79
N LEU A 337 -12.33 -0.31 -2.88
CA LEU A 337 -11.94 1.02 -3.34
C LEU A 337 -11.82 1.97 -2.15
N THR A 338 -10.60 2.37 -1.79
CA THR A 338 -10.34 3.35 -0.73
C THR A 338 -10.10 4.75 -1.29
N ILE A 339 -10.85 5.75 -0.79
CA ILE A 339 -10.64 7.18 -1.06
C ILE A 339 -10.13 7.88 0.20
N GLY A 340 -9.00 8.58 0.08
CA GLY A 340 -8.36 9.34 1.17
C GLY A 340 -8.42 10.86 0.99
N SER A 341 -8.18 11.60 2.07
CA SER A 341 -8.29 13.06 2.14
C SER A 341 -7.24 13.84 1.34
N GLY A 342 -6.17 13.19 0.87
CA GLY A 342 -5.24 13.78 -0.10
C GLY A 342 -5.71 13.71 -1.56
N ALA A 343 -6.76 12.94 -1.88
CA ALA A 343 -7.22 12.74 -3.25
C ALA A 343 -8.15 13.89 -3.70
N SER A 344 -7.70 14.64 -4.71
CA SER A 344 -8.49 15.67 -5.38
C SER A 344 -9.18 15.07 -6.60
N ILE A 345 -10.51 15.03 -6.62
CA ILE A 345 -11.28 14.63 -7.81
C ILE A 345 -12.00 15.85 -8.36
N THR A 346 -11.61 16.26 -9.57
CA THR A 346 -12.15 17.44 -10.25
C THR A 346 -13.06 17.01 -11.38
N TYR A 347 -14.36 17.29 -11.29
CA TYR A 347 -15.32 16.91 -12.32
C TYR A 347 -15.40 17.98 -13.41
N GLY A 348 -14.69 17.77 -14.52
CA GLY A 348 -14.92 18.54 -15.73
C GLY A 348 -16.13 18.00 -16.51
N TYR A 349 -17.17 18.84 -16.68
CA TYR A 349 -18.38 18.64 -17.51
C TYR A 349 -19.63 18.05 -16.81
N ASP A 350 -20.82 18.26 -17.38
CA ASP A 350 -22.12 17.81 -16.81
C ASP A 350 -22.57 16.41 -17.31
N GLY A 351 -21.65 15.44 -17.29
CA GLY A 351 -21.83 14.10 -17.85
C GLY A 351 -22.25 13.01 -16.84
N ASN A 352 -22.92 11.94 -17.30
CA ASN A 352 -23.28 10.76 -16.49
C ASN A 352 -22.10 9.75 -16.27
N ASP A 353 -20.86 10.16 -16.53
CA ASP A 353 -19.64 9.31 -16.64
C ASP A 353 -18.46 9.95 -15.88
N LEU A 354 -18.80 10.66 -14.81
CA LEU A 354 -17.96 11.53 -13.98
C LEU A 354 -18.24 11.25 -12.51
N SER A 355 -17.80 10.10 -12.00
CA SER A 355 -18.05 9.72 -10.61
C SER A 355 -17.03 8.69 -10.11
N VAL A 356 -17.14 8.37 -8.82
CA VAL A 356 -16.40 7.32 -8.13
C VAL A 356 -17.33 6.12 -7.97
N TYR A 357 -16.89 4.94 -8.40
CA TYR A 357 -17.66 3.69 -8.35
C TYR A 357 -16.77 2.54 -7.87
N ALA A 358 -17.24 1.71 -6.94
CA ALA A 358 -16.47 0.56 -6.44
C ALA A 358 -16.65 -0.73 -7.29
N HIS A 359 -17.16 -0.61 -8.52
CA HIS A 359 -17.46 -1.72 -9.43
C HIS A 359 -16.78 -1.52 -10.80
N SER A 360 -16.89 -2.46 -11.74
CA SER A 360 -16.44 -2.26 -13.13
C SER A 360 -17.31 -1.26 -13.87
N ARG A 361 -16.74 -0.51 -14.84
CA ARG A 361 -17.50 0.47 -15.62
C ARG A 361 -18.49 -0.26 -16.54
N HIS A 362 -19.76 -0.37 -16.14
CA HIS A 362 -20.79 -1.12 -16.88
C HIS A 362 -22.19 -0.51 -16.69
N SER A 363 -23.18 -0.94 -17.47
CA SER A 363 -24.58 -0.44 -17.38
C SER A 363 -25.36 -0.96 -16.18
N THR A 364 -24.99 -2.14 -15.69
CA THR A 364 -25.59 -2.87 -14.57
C THR A 364 -24.49 -3.61 -13.85
N ASN A 365 -24.57 -3.76 -12.53
CA ASN A 365 -23.56 -4.53 -11.79
C ASN A 365 -23.46 -5.97 -12.31
N SER A 366 -22.26 -6.55 -12.31
CA SER A 366 -22.11 -7.98 -12.51
C SER A 366 -22.39 -8.72 -11.20
N PRO A 367 -23.14 -9.85 -11.19
CA PRO A 367 -23.35 -10.65 -9.99
C PRO A 367 -22.08 -11.36 -9.51
N SER A 368 -20.96 -11.27 -10.25
CA SER A 368 -19.63 -11.74 -9.84
C SER A 368 -18.84 -10.73 -8.99
N GLU A 369 -19.32 -9.49 -8.88
CA GLU A 369 -18.63 -8.40 -8.20
C GLU A 369 -19.15 -8.19 -6.77
N SER A 370 -18.23 -8.18 -5.80
CA SER A 370 -18.50 -7.85 -4.42
C SER A 370 -17.78 -6.53 -4.08
N ALA A 371 -18.51 -5.42 -4.17
CA ALA A 371 -17.94 -4.07 -4.14
C ALA A 371 -18.00 -3.42 -2.75
N ASN A 372 -16.87 -2.91 -2.28
CA ASN A 372 -16.76 -2.05 -1.10
C ASN A 372 -16.23 -0.67 -1.48
N LEU A 373 -16.96 0.39 -1.15
CA LEU A 373 -16.45 1.76 -1.17
C LEU A 373 -16.01 2.14 0.24
N ILE A 374 -14.75 2.56 0.37
CA ILE A 374 -14.08 2.80 1.64
C ILE A 374 -13.64 4.27 1.71
N PHE A 375 -14.07 4.99 2.75
CA PHE A 375 -13.55 6.32 3.06
C PHE A 375 -12.56 6.23 4.21
N ALA A 376 -11.37 6.83 4.04
CA ALA A 376 -10.27 6.75 5.00
C ALA A 376 -10.47 7.63 6.26
N ASP A 377 -11.32 8.66 6.17
CA ASP A 377 -11.78 9.45 7.31
C ASP A 377 -13.18 10.07 7.01
N ALA A 378 -13.85 10.58 8.06
CA ALA A 378 -15.19 11.14 7.95
C ALA A 378 -15.24 12.52 7.25
N ALA A 379 -14.14 13.29 7.26
CA ALA A 379 -14.07 14.57 6.57
C ALA A 379 -13.94 14.39 5.05
N VAL A 380 -13.34 13.28 4.58
CA VAL A 380 -13.49 12.84 3.18
C VAL A 380 -14.97 12.73 2.84
N TYR A 381 -15.70 11.85 3.54
CA TYR A 381 -17.12 11.60 3.25
C TYR A 381 -17.96 12.89 3.21
N ALA A 382 -17.82 13.77 4.21
CA ALA A 382 -18.58 15.02 4.27
C ALA A 382 -18.29 16.00 3.10
N ASN A 383 -17.08 15.99 2.54
CA ASN A 383 -16.76 16.77 1.33
C ASN A 383 -17.36 16.14 0.06
N TYR A 384 -17.37 14.81 -0.03
CA TYR A 384 -17.93 14.09 -1.18
C TYR A 384 -19.47 14.09 -1.21
N ASP A 385 -20.14 14.06 -0.06
CA ASP A 385 -21.61 14.06 0.05
C ASP A 385 -22.22 15.42 -0.40
N ASN A 386 -21.54 16.53 -0.12
CA ASN A 386 -21.98 17.87 -0.53
C ASN A 386 -21.80 18.19 -2.03
N SER A 387 -21.01 17.40 -2.78
CA SER A 387 -20.56 17.76 -4.14
C SER A 387 -21.21 16.91 -5.24
N ALA A 388 -22.54 16.91 -5.33
CA ALA A 388 -23.32 16.35 -6.45
C ALA A 388 -22.98 14.89 -6.86
N LEU A 389 -22.39 14.11 -5.96
CA LEU A 389 -21.90 12.77 -6.28
C LEU A 389 -23.08 11.81 -6.48
N LYS A 390 -23.23 11.30 -7.71
CA LYS A 390 -24.11 10.17 -7.99
C LYS A 390 -23.45 8.86 -7.54
N LEU A 391 -23.33 8.66 -6.22
CA LEU A 391 -23.05 7.36 -5.64
C LEU A 391 -24.21 6.40 -6.01
N LYS A 392 -24.07 5.69 -7.13
CA LYS A 392 -25.00 4.60 -7.46
C LYS A 392 -24.64 3.36 -6.65
N ALA A 393 -25.05 3.36 -5.39
CA ALA A 393 -25.13 2.16 -4.58
C ALA A 393 -26.26 1.25 -5.11
N GLN A 394 -26.02 0.58 -6.23
CA GLN A 394 -26.56 -0.76 -6.43
C GLN A 394 -25.52 -1.71 -5.85
N ASP A 395 -25.95 -2.60 -4.95
CA ASP A 395 -25.20 -3.73 -4.37
C ASP A 395 -23.78 -3.45 -3.84
N THR A 396 -23.46 -2.20 -3.50
CA THR A 396 -22.15 -1.79 -2.95
C THR A 396 -22.25 -1.63 -1.43
N THR A 397 -21.34 -2.26 -0.68
CA THR A 397 -21.22 -2.05 0.76
C THR A 397 -20.34 -0.83 1.03
N MET A 398 -20.89 0.21 1.65
CA MET A 398 -20.08 1.35 2.11
C MET A 398 -19.45 1.00 3.45
N LYS A 399 -18.12 1.10 3.56
CA LYS A 399 -17.36 0.90 4.80
C LYS A 399 -16.64 2.19 5.17
N PHE A 400 -16.73 2.59 6.42
CA PHE A 400 -16.05 3.77 6.91
C PHE A 400 -14.96 3.34 7.89
N PHE A 401 -13.68 3.63 7.60
CA PHE A 401 -12.61 3.48 8.59
C PHE A 401 -12.55 4.76 9.40
N ILE A 402 -13.28 4.81 10.52
CA ILE A 402 -13.31 6.01 11.36
C ILE A 402 -12.50 5.77 12.62
N GLY A 403 -11.32 6.40 12.67
CA GLY A 403 -10.47 6.46 13.88
C GLY A 403 -11.10 7.24 15.03
N SER A 404 -12.23 7.91 14.80
CA SER A 404 -13.19 8.36 15.81
C SER A 404 -14.45 8.84 15.10
N LEU A 405 -15.54 8.08 15.22
CA LEU A 405 -16.82 8.44 14.62
C LEU A 405 -17.57 9.41 15.52
N SER A 406 -17.45 10.71 15.24
CA SER A 406 -18.61 11.59 15.41
C SER A 406 -19.43 11.49 14.12
N VAL A 407 -20.40 10.57 14.07
CA VAL A 407 -21.53 10.81 13.16
C VAL A 407 -22.14 12.11 13.63
N ALA A 408 -22.52 12.99 12.71
CA ALA A 408 -23.69 13.79 12.98
C ALA A 408 -24.91 12.86 12.90
N ASP A 409 -25.16 12.11 13.98
CA ASP A 409 -26.52 12.12 14.51
C ASP A 409 -26.91 13.60 14.63
N GLU A 410 -28.16 13.97 14.40
CA GLU A 410 -28.58 15.32 14.79
C GLU A 410 -28.22 15.46 16.28
N ILE A 411 -27.23 16.29 16.62
CA ILE A 411 -26.77 16.37 18.00
C ILE A 411 -27.89 17.07 18.77
N HIS A 412 -28.79 16.27 19.32
CA HIS A 412 -29.88 16.70 20.15
C HIS A 412 -29.28 17.29 21.43
N TYR A 413 -28.99 18.59 21.39
CA TYR A 413 -28.57 19.33 22.57
C TYR A 413 -29.77 19.43 23.52
N TYR A 414 -29.89 18.43 24.39
CA TYR A 414 -30.87 18.41 25.44
C TYR A 414 -30.53 19.45 26.50
N ARG A 415 -31.53 20.25 26.87
CA ARG A 415 -31.46 21.15 28.02
C ARG A 415 -32.31 20.57 29.12
N TYR A 416 -31.67 20.34 30.25
CA TYR A 416 -32.32 19.87 31.46
C TYR A 416 -32.71 21.06 32.35
N SER A 417 -33.90 20.97 32.95
CA SER A 417 -34.38 21.92 33.95
C SER A 417 -35.09 21.18 35.07
N THR A 418 -35.16 21.79 36.25
CA THR A 418 -35.83 21.22 37.43
C THR A 418 -36.96 22.14 37.87
N ASP A 419 -38.10 21.54 38.19
CA ASP A 419 -39.18 22.20 38.93
C ASP A 419 -39.72 21.21 39.97
N ASN A 420 -39.61 21.58 41.25
CA ASN A 420 -39.93 20.72 42.39
C ASN A 420 -39.31 19.31 42.26
N ASN A 421 -40.15 18.28 42.11
CA ASN A 421 -39.75 16.88 41.99
C ASN A 421 -39.70 16.38 40.53
N VAL A 422 -39.71 17.27 39.53
CA VAL A 422 -39.71 16.93 38.11
C VAL A 422 -38.44 17.46 37.43
N ILE A 423 -37.77 16.57 36.68
CA ILE A 423 -36.70 16.91 35.74
C ILE A 423 -37.31 16.94 34.33
N THR A 424 -37.19 18.07 33.62
CA THR A 424 -37.64 18.19 32.23
C THR A 424 -36.44 18.19 31.29
N GLN A 425 -36.41 17.22 30.37
CA GLN A 425 -35.50 17.16 29.24
C GLN A 425 -36.16 17.85 28.04
N SER A 426 -35.50 18.82 27.41
CA SER A 426 -36.02 19.53 26.25
C SER A 426 -35.00 19.57 25.11
N CYS A 427 -35.38 19.14 23.90
CA CYS A 427 -34.45 19.17 22.77
C CYS A 427 -34.38 20.58 22.17
N ALA A 428 -33.20 21.20 22.15
CA ALA A 428 -33.02 22.53 21.56
C ALA A 428 -33.19 22.56 20.02
N VAL A 429 -33.18 21.39 19.35
CA VAL A 429 -33.27 21.24 17.89
C VAL A 429 -34.71 20.93 17.44
N CYS A 430 -35.42 20.03 18.13
CA CYS A 430 -36.75 19.55 17.71
C CYS A 430 -37.93 20.50 18.01
N GLY A 431 -37.65 21.76 18.34
CA GLY A 431 -38.60 22.87 18.23
C GLY A 431 -39.79 22.94 19.21
N ASN A 432 -40.21 21.84 19.87
CA ASN A 432 -41.20 21.83 20.97
C ASN A 432 -41.28 20.49 21.75
N LEU A 433 -40.45 19.47 21.46
CA LEU A 433 -40.50 18.18 22.16
C LEU A 433 -39.75 18.24 23.51
N SER A 434 -40.43 17.80 24.57
CA SER A 434 -39.88 17.69 25.92
C SER A 434 -40.44 16.46 26.66
N ALA A 435 -39.55 15.69 27.28
CA ALA A 435 -39.87 14.57 28.15
C ALA A 435 -39.62 14.93 29.63
N THR A 436 -40.27 14.22 30.55
CA THR A 436 -40.16 14.50 31.98
C THR A 436 -39.88 13.25 32.80
N ALA A 437 -38.94 13.34 33.73
CA ALA A 437 -38.72 12.34 34.78
C ALA A 437 -39.25 12.88 36.11
N THR A 438 -40.26 12.21 36.67
CA THR A 438 -40.85 12.56 37.98
C THR A 438 -40.22 11.71 39.07
N VAL A 439 -39.61 12.37 40.05
CA VAL A 439 -39.00 11.76 41.22
C VAL A 439 -40.06 11.61 42.32
N SER A 440 -40.11 10.45 42.96
CA SER A 440 -41.02 10.15 44.06
C SER A 440 -40.31 9.34 45.14
N ILE A 441 -40.74 9.46 46.39
CA ILE A 441 -40.33 8.58 47.49
C ILE A 441 -41.45 7.56 47.70
N SER A 442 -41.12 6.28 47.78
CA SER A 442 -42.13 5.26 48.06
C SER A 442 -42.75 5.47 49.45
N ASN A 443 -44.07 5.29 49.56
CA ASN A 443 -44.80 5.38 50.83
C ASN A 443 -44.62 4.14 51.73
N GLU A 444 -43.74 3.21 51.35
CA GLU A 444 -43.41 2.04 52.16
C GLU A 444 -42.52 2.46 53.35
N ALA A 445 -42.59 1.69 54.43
CA ALA A 445 -42.06 2.14 55.71
C ALA A 445 -40.53 2.35 55.66
N LEU A 446 -40.10 3.61 55.67
CA LEU A 446 -38.71 4.08 55.76
C LEU A 446 -38.09 3.76 57.14
N GLN A 447 -38.05 2.48 57.49
CA GLN A 447 -37.59 1.97 58.77
C GLN A 447 -36.23 1.31 58.61
N TYR A 448 -35.24 1.76 59.40
CA TYR A 448 -33.93 1.13 59.38
C TYR A 448 -33.98 -0.25 60.03
N THR A 449 -33.69 -1.29 59.24
CA THR A 449 -33.67 -2.71 59.62
C THR A 449 -32.26 -3.29 59.75
N GLY A 450 -31.21 -2.52 59.40
CA GLY A 450 -29.83 -2.97 59.30
C GLY A 450 -29.19 -2.74 57.93
N GLU A 451 -29.99 -2.44 56.90
CA GLU A 451 -29.56 -2.25 55.51
C GLU A 451 -29.82 -0.82 55.00
N ARG A 452 -29.21 -0.46 53.87
CA ARG A 452 -29.34 0.89 53.28
C ARG A 452 -30.76 1.14 52.77
N ILE A 453 -31.33 2.30 53.08
CA ILE A 453 -32.68 2.67 52.63
C ILE A 453 -32.59 3.45 51.30
N THR A 454 -33.16 2.92 50.22
CA THR A 454 -33.12 3.50 48.87
C THR A 454 -34.55 3.66 48.30
N PRO A 455 -35.34 4.63 48.78
CA PRO A 455 -36.79 4.67 48.54
C PRO A 455 -37.19 5.51 47.34
N VAL A 456 -36.24 6.14 46.63
CA VAL A 456 -36.54 6.98 45.47
C VAL A 456 -36.91 6.10 44.28
N SER A 457 -38.04 6.40 43.66
CA SER A 457 -38.49 5.84 42.40
C SER A 457 -38.68 6.96 41.38
N ILE A 458 -38.22 6.72 40.15
CA ILE A 458 -38.30 7.67 39.03
C ILE A 458 -39.28 7.11 38.01
N THR A 459 -40.24 7.94 37.61
CA THR A 459 -41.19 7.62 36.52
C THR A 459 -40.92 8.56 35.35
N TYR A 460 -40.57 7.99 34.21
CA TYR A 460 -40.34 8.72 32.97
C TYR A 460 -41.65 8.88 32.20
N SER A 461 -41.82 9.99 31.48
CA SER A 461 -42.83 10.10 30.42
C SER A 461 -42.44 9.26 29.21
N ASP A 462 -43.40 9.07 28.30
CA ASP A 462 -43.07 8.70 26.93
C ASP A 462 -42.05 9.70 26.33
N ASP A 463 -41.26 9.24 25.35
CA ASP A 463 -40.21 9.99 24.64
C ASP A 463 -38.97 10.43 25.48
N TRP A 464 -38.69 9.81 26.64
CA TRP A 464 -37.42 10.00 27.36
C TRP A 464 -36.30 9.16 26.73
N GLU A 465 -35.25 9.83 26.19
CA GLU A 465 -34.18 9.16 25.43
C GLU A 465 -32.79 9.16 26.10
N TYR A 466 -32.65 9.68 27.33
CA TYR A 466 -31.37 9.62 28.07
C TYR A 466 -31.20 8.32 28.87
N ASP A 467 -29.95 7.96 29.17
CA ASP A 467 -29.59 6.91 30.12
C ASP A 467 -30.32 7.07 31.48
N GLU A 468 -30.45 5.98 32.23
CA GLU A 468 -31.13 5.99 33.53
C GLU A 468 -30.54 7.03 34.49
N LEU A 469 -31.41 7.85 35.09
CA LEU A 469 -31.00 8.91 36.01
C LEU A 469 -30.29 8.36 37.25
N MET A 470 -29.09 8.88 37.50
CA MET A 470 -28.29 8.46 38.65
C MET A 470 -28.86 9.01 39.96
N VAL A 471 -29.18 8.09 40.89
CA VAL A 471 -29.61 8.42 42.25
C VAL A 471 -28.50 8.08 43.24
N SER A 472 -28.09 9.07 44.02
CA SER A 472 -27.18 8.90 45.16
C SER A 472 -27.85 9.30 46.46
N TYR A 473 -27.30 8.82 47.59
CA TYR A 473 -27.90 8.97 48.92
C TYR A 473 -26.82 9.32 49.95
N GLU A 474 -27.16 10.20 50.88
CA GLU A 474 -26.33 10.46 52.07
C GLU A 474 -27.13 10.15 53.35
N ASN A 475 -26.41 9.67 54.37
CA ASN A 475 -26.96 9.33 55.69
C ASN A 475 -28.11 8.29 55.69
N ASN A 476 -28.22 7.47 54.64
CA ASN A 476 -29.32 6.51 54.48
C ASN A 476 -29.11 5.14 55.18
N ILE A 477 -28.28 5.11 56.23
CA ILE A 477 -27.81 3.89 56.90
C ILE A 477 -28.08 3.86 58.41
N GLU A 478 -28.84 4.82 58.95
CA GLU A 478 -29.29 4.85 60.33
C GLU A 478 -30.58 5.69 60.49
N GLU A 479 -31.11 5.79 61.72
CA GLU A 479 -32.26 6.64 62.03
C GLU A 479 -31.88 8.12 61.99
N GLY A 480 -32.64 8.94 61.27
CA GLY A 480 -32.36 10.36 61.11
C GLY A 480 -32.94 10.96 59.83
N THR A 481 -32.40 12.11 59.42
CA THR A 481 -32.69 12.72 58.12
C THR A 481 -31.63 12.29 57.11
N ALA A 482 -32.05 11.53 56.11
CA ALA A 482 -31.26 11.20 54.94
C ALA A 482 -31.56 12.17 53.79
N SER A 483 -30.64 12.30 52.84
CA SER A 483 -30.84 13.04 51.60
C SER A 483 -30.71 12.10 50.40
N TYR A 484 -31.30 12.50 49.29
CA TYR A 484 -31.02 11.92 47.98
C TYR A 484 -30.67 13.02 46.98
N ILE A 485 -29.85 12.66 46.00
CA ILE A 485 -29.49 13.53 44.87
C ILE A 485 -29.77 12.74 43.59
N VAL A 486 -30.66 13.25 42.75
CA VAL A 486 -30.87 12.80 41.36
C VAL A 486 -30.13 13.75 40.44
N SER A 487 -29.26 13.23 39.57
CA SER A 487 -28.42 14.04 38.69
C SER A 487 -28.63 13.70 37.21
N ALA A 488 -28.78 14.74 36.38
CA ALA A 488 -28.69 14.68 34.93
C ALA A 488 -27.68 15.73 34.46
N GLU A 489 -26.53 15.29 33.95
CA GLU A 489 -25.42 16.15 33.50
C GLU A 489 -25.03 17.27 34.50
N SER A 490 -25.55 18.48 34.28
CA SER A 490 -25.23 19.71 35.00
C SER A 490 -26.31 20.17 35.98
N ILE A 491 -27.44 19.46 36.07
CA ILE A 491 -28.49 19.72 37.06
C ILE A 491 -28.48 18.69 38.19
N LEU A 492 -28.80 19.15 39.39
CA LEU A 492 -28.97 18.35 40.60
C LEU A 492 -30.35 18.64 41.18
N LEU A 493 -31.14 17.60 41.40
CA LEU A 493 -32.36 17.63 42.18
C LEU A 493 -32.05 16.98 43.53
N THR A 494 -32.25 17.71 44.63
CA THR A 494 -31.88 17.27 45.98
C THR A 494 -33.03 17.53 46.94
N ASP A 495 -33.38 16.51 47.72
CA ASP A 495 -34.39 16.61 48.78
C ASP A 495 -34.07 15.60 49.91
N THR A 496 -34.84 15.62 50.99
CA THR A 496 -34.60 14.87 52.23
C THR A 496 -35.77 13.98 52.61
N PHE A 497 -35.46 12.88 53.32
CA PHE A 497 -36.46 11.97 53.87
C PHE A 497 -36.07 11.54 55.29
N ALA A 498 -37.07 11.23 56.11
CA ALA A 498 -36.88 10.80 57.48
C ALA A 498 -36.88 9.26 57.57
N ILE A 499 -35.74 8.69 57.97
CA ILE A 499 -35.62 7.28 58.33
C ILE A 499 -35.94 7.14 59.82
N ARG A 500 -36.86 6.23 60.15
CA ARG A 500 -37.27 5.93 61.54
C ARG A 500 -36.67 4.61 61.99
N LYS A 501 -36.51 4.40 63.30
CA LYS A 501 -36.15 3.09 63.83
C LYS A 501 -37.33 2.12 63.77
N ALA A 502 -37.07 0.88 63.31
CA ALA A 502 -38.06 -0.18 63.36
C ALA A 502 -38.43 -0.51 64.83
N PRO A 503 -39.73 -0.65 65.18
CA PRO A 503 -40.12 -1.07 66.53
C PRO A 503 -39.67 -2.52 66.79
N ILE A 504 -39.05 -2.76 67.93
CA ILE A 504 -38.53 -4.09 68.29
C ILE A 504 -39.70 -5.06 68.55
N VAL A 505 -39.89 -6.03 67.65
CA VAL A 505 -40.85 -7.14 67.82
C VAL A 505 -40.14 -8.34 68.44
N LEU A 506 -40.24 -8.49 69.77
CA LEU A 506 -39.72 -9.68 70.49
C LEU A 506 -40.66 -10.89 70.29
N GLY A 507 -40.61 -11.50 69.11
CA GLY A 507 -41.41 -12.67 68.72
C GLY A 507 -40.60 -13.97 68.59
N GLY A 508 -40.02 -14.49 69.68
CA GLY A 508 -39.30 -15.77 69.63
C GLY A 508 -38.86 -16.31 70.99
N SER A 509 -39.24 -17.54 71.32
CA SER A 509 -38.89 -18.19 72.58
C SER A 509 -37.43 -18.66 72.60
N VAL A 510 -36.60 -18.06 73.46
CA VAL A 510 -35.20 -18.46 73.67
C VAL A 510 -35.14 -19.82 74.39
N ARG A 511 -34.59 -20.86 73.75
CA ARG A 511 -34.22 -22.12 74.40
C ARG A 511 -32.77 -22.05 74.87
N LEU A 512 -32.55 -21.96 76.17
CA LEU A 512 -31.23 -22.13 76.79
C LEU A 512 -31.02 -23.61 77.17
N SER A 513 -29.97 -24.24 76.65
CA SER A 513 -29.55 -25.59 77.05
C SER A 513 -28.60 -25.53 78.25
N ALA A 514 -29.11 -25.87 79.44
CA ALA A 514 -28.27 -26.04 80.63
C ALA A 514 -27.69 -27.46 80.69
N PRO A 515 -26.41 -27.64 81.09
CA PRO A 515 -25.91 -28.94 81.54
C PRO A 515 -26.72 -29.47 82.73
N ALA A 516 -26.84 -30.80 82.83
CA ALA A 516 -27.75 -31.44 83.78
C ALA A 516 -27.44 -31.06 85.24
N GLY A 517 -28.36 -30.33 85.89
CA GLY A 517 -28.30 -30.03 87.32
C GLY A 517 -28.89 -28.69 87.76
N LEU A 518 -28.98 -27.69 86.87
CA LEU A 518 -29.40 -26.32 87.22
C LEU A 518 -30.85 -26.01 86.81
N ARG A 519 -31.68 -25.62 87.78
CA ARG A 519 -32.99 -24.99 87.56
C ARG A 519 -32.87 -23.48 87.75
N PHE A 520 -33.17 -22.70 86.71
CA PHE A 520 -33.31 -21.26 86.82
C PHE A 520 -34.77 -20.87 87.09
N GLN A 521 -35.01 -20.06 88.12
CA GLN A 521 -36.25 -19.31 88.26
C GLN A 521 -36.09 -17.96 87.55
N SER A 522 -36.92 -17.67 86.55
CA SER A 522 -36.98 -16.34 85.96
C SER A 522 -37.80 -15.40 86.86
N LYS A 523 -37.22 -14.24 87.19
CA LYS A 523 -37.95 -13.10 87.75
C LYS A 523 -37.79 -11.94 86.78
N VAL A 524 -38.76 -11.79 85.89
CA VAL A 524 -38.82 -10.65 84.95
C VAL A 524 -39.22 -9.41 85.75
N SER A 525 -38.44 -8.35 85.68
CA SER A 525 -38.87 -7.01 86.11
C SER A 525 -39.13 -6.16 84.87
N GLU A 526 -40.38 -5.75 84.69
CA GLU A 526 -40.77 -4.78 83.68
C GLU A 526 -40.13 -3.41 83.98
N THR A 527 -39.38 -2.83 83.03
CA THR A 527 -39.13 -1.37 82.98
C THR A 527 -38.70 -0.97 81.56
N LEU A 528 -39.62 -0.38 80.79
CA LEU A 528 -39.46 0.53 79.63
C LEU A 528 -38.53 0.09 78.46
N VAL A 529 -38.86 0.21 77.17
CA VAL A 529 -39.84 1.06 76.46
C VAL A 529 -39.71 2.56 76.75
N LYS A 530 -38.64 3.14 76.19
CA LYS A 530 -38.69 4.42 75.48
C LYS A 530 -37.81 4.32 74.23
#